data_AF-A0A0C9SL16-F1
#
_entry.id   AF-A0A0C9SL16-F1
#
_cell.length_a   1.000
_cell.length_b   1.000
_cell.length_c   1.000
_cell.angle_alpha   90.00
_cell.angle_beta   90.00
_cell.angle_gamma   90.00
#
_symmetry.space_group_name_H-M   'P 1'
#
loop_
_entity.id
_entity.type
_entity.pdbx_description
1 polymer ?
#
loop_
_entity_poly.entity_id
_entity_poly.type
_entity_poly.pdbx_seq_one_letter_code
_entity_poly.pdbx_strand_id
1 'polypeptide(L)'
;MPLDQSHRAAPLWLTPGRKQFKKIEGSAFEDVGNCAPSWVEAVEPLVKELADGVKEWEKSHPRDYLLAGSLTNLKQALSRLKYNPYTRRDLINDYAYMCRCAHDVHALLKYLIKYEQLTLTGTEVAPAI
;
A
#
# COMPACT_ATOMS: atom_id res chain seq x y z
N MET A 1 -13.08 -5.41 -4.99
CA MET A 1 -12.19 -6.09 -4.01
C MET A 1 -12.73 -5.85 -2.59
N PRO A 2 -12.37 -6.64 -1.57
CA PRO A 2 -12.87 -6.45 -0.20
C PRO A 2 -12.60 -5.02 0.35
N LEU A 3 -11.50 -4.39 -0.08
CA LEU A 3 -11.14 -2.99 0.17
C LEU A 3 -12.22 -1.98 -0.28
N ASP A 4 -13.02 -2.33 -1.29
CA ASP A 4 -14.11 -1.50 -1.83
C ASP A 4 -15.43 -1.67 -1.09
N GLN A 5 -15.62 -2.82 -0.42
CA GLN A 5 -16.91 -3.19 0.17
C GLN A 5 -17.15 -2.58 1.54
N SER A 6 -16.07 -2.25 2.27
CA SER A 6 -16.18 -1.91 3.69
C SER A 6 -16.23 -0.41 4.00
N HIS A 7 -16.13 0.48 3.01
CA HIS A 7 -15.95 1.94 3.21
C HIS A 7 -14.90 2.28 4.28
N ARG A 8 -13.97 1.37 4.59
CA ARG A 8 -12.89 1.62 5.56
C ARG A 8 -11.94 2.60 4.92
N ALA A 9 -12.21 3.90 5.07
CA ALA A 9 -11.27 4.95 4.75
C ALA A 9 -10.03 4.95 5.69
N ALA A 10 -9.74 3.84 6.37
CA ALA A 10 -9.46 3.90 7.79
C ALA A 10 -8.01 4.29 8.17
N PRO A 11 -6.98 4.00 7.36
CA PRO A 11 -5.67 4.62 7.57
C PRO A 11 -5.00 5.16 6.29
N LEU A 12 -5.17 4.53 5.12
CA LEU A 12 -4.50 4.93 3.88
C LEU A 12 -4.89 6.34 3.40
N TRP A 13 -6.01 6.88 3.90
CA TRP A 13 -6.49 8.22 3.59
C TRP A 13 -6.22 9.24 4.69
N LEU A 14 -5.55 8.82 5.78
CA LEU A 14 -5.28 9.66 6.93
C LEU A 14 -3.82 10.07 6.98
N THR A 15 -3.56 11.32 7.33
CA THR A 15 -2.18 11.77 7.59
C THR A 15 -1.79 11.45 9.04
N PRO A 16 -0.63 10.82 9.30
CA PRO A 16 -0.17 10.57 10.66
C PRO A 16 0.02 11.89 11.43
N GLY A 17 -0.63 11.97 12.60
CA GLY A 17 -0.55 13.09 13.51
C GLY A 17 0.58 12.96 14.54
N ARG A 18 0.57 13.80 15.58
CA ARG A 18 1.56 13.74 16.68
C ARG A 18 1.55 12.40 17.41
N LYS A 19 0.37 11.80 17.59
CA LYS A 19 0.19 10.53 18.32
C LYS A 19 0.76 9.32 17.57
N GLN A 20 0.98 9.46 16.27
CA GLN A 20 1.52 8.43 15.37
C GLN A 20 3.05 8.50 15.27
N PHE A 21 3.68 9.42 16.00
CA PHE A 21 5.12 9.56 16.06
C PHE A 21 5.60 9.23 17.48
N LYS A 22 6.42 8.18 17.63
CA LYS A 22 7.00 7.77 18.90
C LYS A 22 8.47 8.14 18.91
N LYS A 23 8.85 9.14 19.72
CA LYS A 23 10.25 9.52 19.91
C LYS A 23 11.08 8.33 20.37
N ILE A 24 12.30 8.20 19.85
CA ILE A 24 13.24 7.17 20.31
C ILE A 24 13.83 7.61 21.66
N GLU A 25 13.63 6.80 22.69
CA GLU A 25 14.24 7.02 24.00
C GLU A 25 15.77 6.90 23.90
N GLY A 26 16.49 7.81 24.56
CA GLY A 26 17.96 7.84 24.50
C GLY A 26 18.56 8.46 23.24
N SER A 27 17.74 8.95 22.30
CA SER A 27 18.23 9.72 21.15
C SER A 27 18.76 11.09 21.59
N ALA A 28 19.94 11.48 21.10
CA ALA A 28 20.47 12.84 21.23
C ALA A 28 19.68 13.86 20.38
N PHE A 29 18.89 13.39 19.42
CA PHE A 29 18.05 14.21 18.55
C PHE A 29 16.62 14.24 19.08
N GLU A 30 16.10 15.45 19.34
CA GLU A 30 14.80 15.62 19.98
C GLU A 30 13.61 15.34 19.07
N ASP A 31 13.83 15.37 17.76
CA ASP A 31 12.83 15.30 16.69
C ASP A 31 12.86 13.98 15.90
N VAL A 32 13.70 13.02 16.32
CA VAL A 32 13.84 11.71 15.69
C VAL A 32 13.05 10.64 16.46
N GLY A 33 12.30 9.84 15.71
CA GLY A 33 11.39 8.83 16.27
C GLY A 33 10.91 7.86 15.22
N ASN A 34 10.10 6.89 15.63
CA ASN A 34 9.53 5.88 14.76
C ASN A 34 8.03 6.15 14.53
N CYS A 35 7.49 5.52 13.49
CA CYS A 35 6.05 5.39 13.37
C CYS A 35 5.50 4.61 14.58
N ALA A 36 4.37 5.04 15.13
CA ALA A 36 3.74 4.34 16.23
C ALA A 36 3.33 2.91 15.77
N PRO A 37 3.66 1.86 16.53
CA PRO A 37 3.33 0.48 16.16
C PRO A 37 1.84 0.27 15.88
N SER A 38 0.97 0.86 16.69
CA SER A 38 -0.49 0.80 16.51
C SER A 38 -0.97 1.40 15.19
N TRP A 39 -0.23 2.36 14.62
CA TRP A 39 -0.54 2.92 13.31
C TRP A 39 -0.15 1.96 12.18
N VAL A 40 0.99 1.30 12.32
CA VAL A 40 1.43 0.27 11.38
C VAL A 40 0.48 -0.94 11.41
N GLU A 41 0.08 -1.39 12.60
CA GLU A 41 -0.87 -2.48 12.80
C GLU A 41 -2.25 -2.20 12.16
N ALA A 42 -2.64 -0.93 12.06
CA ALA A 42 -3.87 -0.54 11.37
C ALA A 42 -3.76 -0.62 9.83
N VAL A 43 -2.57 -0.39 9.27
CA VAL A 43 -2.33 -0.34 7.82
C VAL A 43 -1.96 -1.71 7.25
N GLU A 44 -1.18 -2.49 8.01
CA GLU A 44 -0.63 -3.76 7.57
C GLU A 44 -1.68 -4.76 7.02
N PRO A 45 -2.88 -4.91 7.62
CA PRO A 45 -3.93 -5.76 7.07
C PRO A 45 -4.35 -5.37 5.65
N LEU A 46 -4.36 -4.07 5.33
CA LEU A 46 -4.72 -3.57 4.00
C LEU A 46 -3.63 -3.89 2.97
N VAL A 47 -2.37 -3.73 3.37
CA VAL A 47 -1.22 -4.11 2.51
C VAL A 47 -1.22 -5.62 2.26
N LYS A 48 -1.55 -6.42 3.29
CA LYS A 48 -1.69 -7.86 3.16
C LYS A 48 -2.82 -8.24 2.21
N GLU A 49 -3.98 -7.58 2.31
CA GLU A 49 -5.10 -7.82 1.40
C GLU A 49 -4.71 -7.55 -0.06
N LEU A 50 -4.01 -6.46 -0.34
CA LEU A 50 -3.51 -6.16 -1.68
C LEU A 50 -2.51 -7.21 -2.16
N ALA A 51 -1.59 -7.63 -1.29
CA ALA A 51 -0.61 -8.68 -1.61
C ALA A 51 -1.29 -10.03 -1.91
N ASP A 52 -2.31 -10.39 -1.14
CA ASP A 52 -3.10 -11.61 -1.35
C ASP A 52 -3.90 -11.51 -2.65
N GLY A 53 -4.43 -10.33 -3.00
CA GLY A 53 -5.10 -10.06 -4.28
C GLY A 53 -4.17 -10.23 -5.49
N VAL A 54 -2.94 -9.70 -5.43
CA VAL A 54 -1.92 -9.95 -6.47
C VAL A 54 -1.60 -11.44 -6.58
N LYS A 55 -1.37 -12.11 -5.44
CA LYS A 55 -1.06 -13.54 -5.42
C LYS A 55 -2.17 -14.38 -6.03
N GLU A 56 -3.44 -14.02 -5.78
CA GLU A 56 -4.59 -14.73 -6.36
C GLU A 56 -4.63 -14.54 -7.87
N TRP A 57 -4.46 -13.30 -8.35
CA TRP A 57 -4.44 -13.01 -9.79
C TRP A 57 -3.31 -13.75 -10.52
N GLU A 58 -2.11 -13.81 -9.93
CA GLU A 58 -0.94 -14.53 -10.48
C GLU A 58 -1.11 -16.07 -10.54
N LYS A 59 -2.13 -16.65 -9.91
CA LYS A 59 -2.39 -18.11 -10.02
C LYS A 59 -2.96 -18.50 -11.38
N SER A 60 -3.77 -17.63 -11.98
CA SER A 60 -4.44 -17.86 -13.26
C SER A 60 -3.83 -17.07 -14.41
N HIS A 61 -2.94 -16.13 -14.13
CA HIS A 61 -2.33 -15.24 -15.12
C HIS A 61 -0.81 -15.33 -15.13
N PRO A 62 -0.17 -15.14 -16.31
CA PRO A 62 1.25 -14.88 -16.37
C PRO A 62 1.62 -13.67 -15.50
N ARG A 63 2.81 -13.70 -14.92
CA ARG A 63 3.29 -12.63 -14.04
C ARG A 63 3.34 -11.29 -14.76
N ASP A 64 2.62 -10.30 -14.23
CA ASP A 64 2.72 -8.90 -14.65
C ASP A 64 3.85 -8.20 -13.87
N TYR A 65 4.89 -7.77 -14.59
CA TYR A 65 6.06 -7.14 -13.99
C TYR A 65 5.79 -5.74 -13.42
N LEU A 66 4.82 -5.00 -13.96
CA LEU A 66 4.42 -3.69 -13.44
C LEU A 66 3.66 -3.85 -12.12
N LEU A 67 2.75 -4.83 -12.05
CA LEU A 67 2.02 -5.17 -10.84
C LEU A 67 2.99 -5.70 -9.75
N ALA A 68 3.89 -6.60 -10.13
CA ALA A 68 4.91 -7.14 -9.21
C ALA A 68 5.87 -6.04 -8.69
N GLY A 69 6.28 -5.11 -9.56
CA GLY A 69 7.08 -3.95 -9.18
C GLY A 69 6.34 -3.02 -8.22
N SER A 70 5.07 -2.74 -8.49
CA SER A 70 4.22 -1.92 -7.63
C SER A 70 4.02 -2.55 -6.25
N LEU A 71 3.78 -3.86 -6.19
CA LEU A 71 3.68 -4.60 -4.92
C LEU A 71 5.00 -4.59 -4.15
N THR A 72 6.12 -4.69 -4.84
CA THR A 72 7.46 -4.62 -4.23
C THR A 72 7.68 -3.26 -3.58
N ASN A 73 7.35 -2.16 -4.27
CA ASN A 73 7.44 -0.81 -3.73
C ASN A 73 6.58 -0.64 -2.47
N LEU A 74 5.34 -1.16 -2.51
CA LEU A 74 4.44 -1.14 -1.36
C LEU A 74 5.01 -1.88 -0.15
N LYS A 75 5.53 -3.10 -0.34
CA LYS A 75 6.15 -3.89 0.74
C LYS A 75 7.37 -3.18 1.33
N GLN A 76 8.20 -2.57 0.49
CA GLN A 76 9.35 -1.81 0.95
C GLN A 76 8.94 -0.55 1.72
N ALA A 77 7.91 0.17 1.25
CA ALA A 77 7.40 1.34 1.95
C ALA A 77 6.83 0.97 3.34
N LEU A 78 6.09 -0.13 3.46
CA LEU A 78 5.62 -0.64 4.75
C LEU A 78 6.80 -1.05 5.66
N SER A 79 7.82 -1.70 5.11
CA SER A 79 9.03 -2.07 5.87
C SER A 79 9.76 -0.85 6.43
N ARG A 80 9.91 0.22 5.64
CA ARG A 80 10.51 1.47 6.14
C ARG A 80 9.68 2.06 7.27
N LEU A 81 8.36 2.12 7.13
CA LEU A 81 7.47 2.63 8.19
C LEU A 81 7.61 1.85 9.51
N LYS A 82 7.93 0.54 9.45
CA LYS A 82 8.11 -0.32 10.62
C LYS A 82 9.41 -0.07 11.37
N TYR A 83 10.49 0.14 10.63
CA TYR A 83 11.84 -0.02 11.18
C TYR A 83 12.71 1.21 11.08
N ASN A 84 12.39 2.14 10.19
CA ASN A 84 13.23 3.31 9.94
C ASN A 84 12.95 4.41 10.99
N PRO A 85 13.99 5.02 11.56
CA PRO A 85 13.83 6.28 12.29
C PRO A 85 13.53 7.42 11.30
N TYR A 86 12.71 8.35 11.76
CA TYR A 86 12.20 9.47 10.99
C TYR A 86 12.29 10.77 11.79
N THR A 87 12.51 11.88 11.09
CA THR A 87 11.94 13.14 11.57
C THR A 87 10.43 13.13 11.33
N ARG A 88 9.66 13.96 12.04
CA ARG A 88 8.21 14.00 11.82
C ARG A 88 7.80 14.32 10.38
N ARG A 89 8.57 15.18 9.69
CA ARG A 89 8.34 15.51 8.28
C ARG A 89 8.56 14.30 7.39
N ASP A 90 9.64 13.56 7.62
CA ASP A 90 9.98 12.39 6.82
C ASP A 90 8.95 11.28 7.00
N LEU A 91 8.44 11.07 8.22
CA LEU A 91 7.36 10.13 8.48
C LEU A 91 6.12 10.44 7.64
N ILE A 92 5.72 11.71 7.55
CA ILE A 92 4.56 12.12 6.74
C ILE A 92 4.80 11.83 5.26
N ASN A 93 5.99 12.14 4.75
CA ASN A 93 6.35 11.91 3.35
C ASN A 93 6.38 10.42 3.01
N ASP A 94 7.04 9.60 3.83
CA ASP A 94 7.15 8.17 3.59
C ASP A 94 5.79 7.47 3.74
N TYR A 95 4.94 7.97 4.64
CA TYR A 95 3.57 7.49 4.76
C TYR A 95 2.74 7.82 3.51
N ALA A 96 2.83 9.06 3.00
CA ALA A 96 2.17 9.46 1.77
C ALA A 96 2.66 8.62 0.56
N TYR A 97 3.96 8.33 0.50
CA TYR A 97 4.53 7.44 -0.51
C TYR A 97 3.95 6.02 -0.41
N MET A 98 3.85 5.45 0.80
CA MET A 98 3.21 4.15 1.02
C MET A 98 1.76 4.15 0.54
N CYS A 99 0.99 5.20 0.85
CA CYS A 99 -0.39 5.34 0.39
C CYS A 99 -0.49 5.35 -1.14
N ARG A 100 0.39 6.12 -1.81
CA ARG A 100 0.48 6.11 -3.27
C ARG A 100 0.76 4.71 -3.80
N CYS A 101 1.76 4.00 -3.27
CA CYS A 101 2.06 2.64 -3.71
C CYS A 101 0.87 1.68 -3.51
N ALA A 102 0.11 1.84 -2.42
CA ALA A 102 -1.09 1.05 -2.18
C ALA A 102 -2.17 1.33 -3.23
N HIS A 103 -2.36 2.60 -3.61
CA HIS A 103 -3.28 2.99 -4.67
C HIS A 103 -2.84 2.48 -6.05
N ASP A 104 -1.55 2.52 -6.37
CA ASP A 104 -1.01 2.00 -7.63
C ASP A 104 -1.32 0.50 -7.77
N VAL A 105 -1.02 -0.30 -6.73
CA VAL A 105 -1.34 -1.74 -6.71
C VAL A 105 -2.84 -1.99 -6.84
N HIS A 106 -3.65 -1.26 -6.06
CA HIS A 106 -5.09 -1.40 -6.07
C HIS A 106 -5.70 -1.05 -7.44
N ALA A 107 -5.25 0.04 -8.06
CA ALA A 107 -5.72 0.48 -9.36
C ALA A 107 -5.34 -0.50 -10.47
N LEU A 108 -4.09 -0.97 -10.48
CA LEU A 108 -3.63 -1.98 -11.44
C LEU A 108 -4.42 -3.28 -11.30
N LEU A 109 -4.62 -3.79 -10.08
CA LEU A 109 -5.46 -4.98 -9.84
C LEU A 109 -6.88 -4.78 -10.37
N LYS A 110 -7.52 -3.66 -10.05
CA LYS A 110 -8.87 -3.37 -10.55
C LYS A 110 -8.93 -3.31 -12.06
N TYR A 111 -7.94 -2.65 -12.68
CA TYR A 111 -7.84 -2.52 -14.12
C TYR A 111 -7.74 -3.91 -14.76
N LEU A 112 -6.79 -4.73 -14.33
CA LEU A 112 -6.58 -6.07 -14.86
C LEU A 112 -7.84 -6.95 -14.73
N ILE A 113 -8.46 -6.97 -13.54
CA ILE A 113 -9.71 -7.72 -13.30
C ILE A 113 -10.84 -7.24 -14.21
N LYS A 114 -10.99 -5.93 -14.40
CA LYS A 114 -12.06 -5.36 -15.24
C LYS A 114 -11.86 -5.70 -16.71
N TYR A 115 -10.65 -5.60 -17.23
CA TYR A 115 -10.37 -5.89 -18.64
C TYR A 115 -10.41 -7.38 -18.96
N GLU A 116 -10.05 -8.24 -18.00
CA GLU A 116 -10.29 -9.68 -18.11
C GLU A 116 -11.78 -9.96 -18.28
N GLN A 117 -12.65 -9.35 -17.47
CA GLN A 117 -14.10 -9.50 -17.59
C GLN A 117 -14.59 -9.06 -18.97
N LEU A 118 -14.12 -7.94 -19.50
CA LEU A 118 -14.50 -7.44 -20.84
C LEU A 118 -14.03 -8.39 -21.97
N THR A 119 -12.88 -9.01 -21.80
CA THR A 119 -12.33 -10.00 -22.75
C THR A 119 -13.19 -11.27 -22.74
N LEU A 120 -13.61 -11.73 -21.55
CA LEU A 120 -14.48 -12.90 -21.37
C LEU A 120 -15.92 -12.65 -21.82
N THR A 121 -16.45 -11.43 -21.66
CA THR A 121 -17.79 -11.04 -22.14
C THR A 121 -17.81 -10.62 -23.61
N GLY A 122 -16.67 -10.73 -24.32
CA GLY A 122 -16.55 -10.47 -25.75
C GLY A 122 -16.82 -9.03 -26.17
N THR A 123 -16.70 -8.05 -25.26
CA THR A 123 -17.27 -6.72 -25.47
C THR A 123 -16.28 -5.65 -25.93
N GLU A 124 -14.97 -5.85 -25.86
CA GLU A 124 -13.97 -5.00 -26.54
C GLU A 124 -12.55 -5.55 -26.30
N VAL A 125 -11.66 -5.42 -27.30
CA VAL A 125 -10.25 -5.81 -27.19
C VAL A 125 -9.57 -4.84 -26.22
N ALA A 126 -8.88 -5.36 -25.20
CA ALA A 126 -8.15 -4.51 -24.26
C ALA A 126 -7.15 -3.59 -25.01
N PRO A 127 -7.03 -2.31 -24.63
CA PRO A 127 -6.07 -1.41 -25.26
C PRO A 127 -4.66 -1.96 -25.04
N ALA A 128 -3.89 -2.08 -26.11
CA ALA A 128 -2.49 -2.45 -26.05
C ALA A 128 -1.73 -1.38 -25.24
N ILE A 129 -0.98 -1.83 -24.24
CA ILE A 129 -0.08 -1.01 -23.42
C ILE A 129 1.20 -0.73 -24.22
#